data_AF-A0A3D1GA29-F1
#
_entry.id   AF-A0A3D1GA29-F1
#
_cell.length_a   1.000
_cell.length_b   1.000
_cell.length_c   1.000
_cell.angle_alpha   90.00
_cell.angle_beta   90.00
_cell.angle_gamma   90.00
#
_symmetry.space_group_name_H-M   'P 1'
#
loop_
_entity.id
_entity.type
_entity.pdbx_description
1 polymer ?
#
loop_
_entity_poly.entity_id
_entity_poly.type
_entity_poly.pdbx_seq_one_letter_code
_entity_poly.pdbx_strand_id
1 'polypeptide(L)' 'HRVQFDASNLASGVYIYQLIADGYSEVKRMMLIK' A
#
# COMPACT_ATOMS: atom_id res chain seq x y z
N HIS A 1 10.33 12.31 4.29
CA HIS A 1 8.93 12.57 3.86
C HIS A 1 8.04 11.45 4.37
N ARG A 2 6.87 11.76 4.96
CA ARG A 2 5.92 10.77 5.49
C ARG A 2 4.58 10.97 4.77
N VAL A 3 4.08 9.91 4.13
CA VAL A 3 2.76 9.91 3.47
C VAL A 3 1.81 9.11 4.36
N GLN A 4 0.62 9.66 4.61
CA GLN A 4 -0.42 8.97 5.36
C GLN A 4 -1.39 8.29 4.38
N PHE A 5 -1.62 6.99 4.57
CA PHE A 5 -2.57 6.20 3.82
C PHE A 5 -3.68 5.76 4.76
N ASP A 6 -4.92 6.15 4.45
CA ASP A 6 -6.10 5.73 5.19
C ASP A 6 -6.73 4.49 4.52
N ALA A 7 -6.64 3.35 5.20
CA ALA A 7 -7.18 2.08 4.75
C ALA A 7 -8.52 1.71 5.40
N SER A 8 -9.14 2.61 6.19
CA SER A 8 -10.33 2.28 7.00
C SER A 8 -11.53 1.80 6.19
N ASN A 9 -11.65 2.22 4.93
CA ASN A 9 -12.73 1.83 4.02
C ASN A 9 -12.46 0.54 3.24
N LEU A 10 -11.31 -0.11 3.43
CA LEU A 10 -10.95 -1.36 2.78
C LEU A 10 -11.38 -2.56 3.64
N ALA A 11 -11.77 -3.66 2.98
CA ALA A 11 -12.08 -4.91 3.65
C ALA A 11 -10.79 -5.59 4.14
N SER A 12 -10.89 -6.45 5.17
CA SER A 12 -9.74 -7.29 5.53
C SER A 12 -9.34 -8.16 4.35
N GLY A 13 -8.05 -8.22 4.05
CA GLY A 13 -7.58 -8.93 2.86
C GLY A 13 -6.13 -8.64 2.50
N VAL A 14 -5.66 -9.30 1.44
CA VAL A 14 -4.33 -9.07 0.89
C VAL A 14 -4.41 -8.03 -0.22
N TYR A 15 -3.62 -6.98 -0.10
CA TYR A 15 -3.52 -5.89 -1.06
C TYR A 15 -2.12 -5.86 -1.67
N ILE A 16 -2.05 -5.79 -2.99
CA ILE A 16 -0.80 -5.59 -3.72
C ILE A 16 -0.78 -4.15 -4.21
N TYR A 17 0.33 -3.45 -3.99
CA TYR A 17 0.50 -2.05 -4.39
C TYR A 17 1.91 -1.82 -4.93
N GLN A 18 2.07 -0.72 -5.66
CA GLN A 18 3.33 -0.32 -6.26
C GLN A 18 3.76 1.05 -5.73
N LEU A 19 5.03 1.17 -5.35
CA LEU A 19 5.68 2.45 -5.11
C LEU A 19 6.37 2.88 -6.41
N ILE A 20 6.07 4.10 -6.87
CA ILE A 20 6.67 4.70 -8.06
C ILE A 20 7.30 6.02 -7.63
N ALA A 21 8.60 6.16 -7.88
CA ALA A 21 9.35 7.40 -7.75
C ALA A 21 10.34 7.46 -8.92
N ASP A 22 10.85 8.63 -9.31
CA ASP A 22 11.65 8.78 -10.54
C ASP A 22 12.71 7.68 -10.76
N GLY A 23 12.50 6.83 -11.77
CA GLY A 23 13.38 5.71 -12.12
C GLY A 23 13.31 4.48 -11.19
N TYR A 24 12.49 4.52 -10.14
CA TYR A 24 12.29 3.47 -9.16
C TYR A 24 10.86 2.93 -9.16
N SER A 25 10.72 1.61 -9.24
CA SER A 25 9.43 0.95 -9.07
C SER A 25 9.58 -0.28 -8.18
N GLU A 26 8.70 -0.42 -7.19
CA GLU A 26 8.73 -1.54 -6.26
C GLU A 26 7.32 -2.03 -5.98
N VAL A 27 7.10 -3.35 -6.13
CA VAL A 27 5.83 -4.00 -5.81
C VAL A 27 5.88 -4.55 -4.39
N LYS A 28 4.86 -4.24 -3.60
CA LYS A 28 4.73 -4.70 -2.21
C LYS A 28 3.37 -5.34 -1.98
N ARG A 29 3.32 -6.23 -0.99
CA ARG A 29 2.10 -6.90 -0.53
C ARG A 29 1.85 -6.52 0.93
N MET A 30 0.65 -6.06 1.22
CA MET A 30 0.16 -5.75 2.56
C MET A 30 -1.00 -6.68 2.91
N MET A 31 -1.02 -7.18 4.15
CA MET A 31 -2.19 -7.84 4.71
C MET A 31 -2.92 -6.81 5.58
N LEU A 32 -4.13 -6.44 5.18
CA LEU A 32 -5.01 -5.60 5.97
C LEU A 32 -5.85 -6.51 6.89
N ILE A 33 -5.72 -6.28 8.18
CA ILE A 33 -6.49 -6.95 9.23
C ILE A 33 -7.25 -5.84 9.96
N LYS A 34 -8.58 -5.97 10.05
CA LYS A 34 -9.42 -5.12 10.90
C LYS A 34 -9.34 -5.55 12.35
#